data_AF-A0A8T5QQ28-F1
#
_entry.id   AF-A0A8T5QQ28-F1
#
_cell.length_a   1.000
_cell.length_b   1.000
_cell.length_c   1.000
_cell.angle_alpha   90.00
_cell.angle_beta   90.00
_cell.angle_gamma   90.00
#
_symmetry.space_group_name_H-M   'P 1'
#
loop_
_entity.id
_entity.type
_entity.pdbx_description
1 polymer ?
#
loop_
_entity_poly.entity_id
_entity_poly.type
_entity_poly.pdbx_seq_one_letter_code
_entity_poly.pdbx_strand_id
1 'polypeptide(L)'
;MKKEEVILVVILLLIAIAGIFSMVYLEASGKAWQMTPPSYVPIPTPQPAPSTAMPRIGTVTESRKPSINAEAKYYLQPGKYTAPDYEIKQLKIRPISLGDVKPGRKVKPWEENRLEFNQIRGIFKLLDEFSKYKKDDDNSWDLTVTDIFKKGINDNYCDQYGRVFITLARTNGIPTKYLQAYNKNWADGQKKNNCWFGDTQGHVYAQVYVDGNWHGVDPTQRKFVDITDKGQVLDEKGNINAIVYAEGRDSGDILPYINRWCLEGLRYHTAIPGLLLCPGKKGPDKNQLMMMMACSKPLQTILWQEKR
;
A
#
# COMPACT_ATOMS: atom_id res chain seq x y z
N MET A 1 40.08 16.72 44.47
CA MET A 1 38.67 16.63 44.05
C MET A 1 37.93 15.75 45.02
N LYS A 2 36.73 16.17 45.42
CA LYS A 2 35.81 15.30 46.16
C LYS A 2 35.27 14.21 45.23
N LYS A 3 34.82 13.09 45.80
CA LYS A 3 34.26 11.96 45.04
C LYS A 3 33.11 12.38 44.11
N GLU A 4 32.30 13.37 44.52
CA GLU A 4 31.21 13.90 43.69
C GLU A 4 31.70 14.65 42.45
N GLU A 5 32.81 15.38 42.55
CA GLU A 5 33.39 16.14 41.43
C GLU A 5 33.93 15.19 40.34
N VAL A 6 34.53 14.06 40.75
CA VAL A 6 35.03 13.04 39.83
C VAL A 6 33.88 12.39 39.05
N ILE A 7 32.77 12.07 39.73
CA ILE A 7 31.59 11.48 39.08
C ILE A 7 30.99 12.45 38.05
N LEU A 8 30.88 13.73 38.39
CA LEU A 8 30.34 14.75 37.48
C LEU A 8 31.20 14.89 36.22
N VAL A 9 32.53 14.90 36.37
CA VAL A 9 33.47 14.98 35.25
C VAL A 9 33.36 13.76 34.33
N VAL A 10 33.23 12.55 34.90
CA VAL A 10 33.05 11.32 34.10
C VAL A 10 31.74 11.34 33.32
N ILE A 11 30.64 11.79 33.92
CA ILE A 11 29.35 11.91 33.23
C ILE A 11 29.44 12.89 32.06
N LEU A 12 30.04 14.07 32.28
CA LEU A 12 30.23 15.07 31.22
C LEU A 12 31.10 14.55 30.08
N LEU A 13 32.15 13.77 30.40
CA LEU A 13 33.01 13.14 29.40
C LEU A 13 32.24 12.12 28.55
N LEU A 14 31.38 11.30 29.17
CA LEU A 14 30.57 10.31 28.47
C LEU A 14 29.53 10.97 27.54
N ILE A 15 28.92 12.07 27.98
CA ILE A 15 27.99 12.86 27.14
C ILE A 15 28.73 13.46 25.93
N ALA A 16 29.94 14.00 26.13
CA ALA A 16 30.75 14.55 25.06
C ALA A 16 31.15 13.47 24.03
N ILE A 17 31.57 12.29 24.51
CA ILE A 17 31.91 11.14 23.65
C ILE A 17 30.68 10.70 22.83
N ALA A 18 29.51 10.56 23.46
CA ALA A 18 28.27 10.20 22.75
C ALA A 18 27.88 11.23 21.68
N GLY A 19 28.09 12.52 21.94
CA GLY A 19 27.88 13.59 20.96
C GLY A 19 28.81 13.47 19.75
N ILE A 20 30.09 13.19 19.97
CA ILE A 20 31.08 13.00 18.89
C ILE A 20 30.71 11.78 18.04
N PHE A 21 30.36 10.63 18.64
CA PHE A 21 29.92 9.45 17.89
C PHE A 21 28.67 9.72 17.05
N SER A 22 27.72 10.49 17.57
CA SER A 22 26.50 10.85 16.84
C SER A 22 26.81 11.73 15.62
N MET A 23 27.75 12.68 15.74
CA MET A 23 28.17 13.52 14.62
C MET A 23 28.92 12.72 13.54
N VAL A 24 29.84 11.83 13.94
CA VAL A 24 30.58 10.97 13.00
C VAL A 24 29.63 10.01 12.26
N TYR A 25 28.64 9.45 12.96
CA TYR A 25 27.63 8.58 12.36
C TYR A 25 26.75 9.32 11.33
N LEU A 26 26.38 10.58 11.62
CA LEU A 26 25.61 11.42 10.70
C LEU A 26 26.41 11.77 9.44
N GLU A 27 27.70 12.06 9.57
CA GLU A 27 28.54 12.38 8.40
C GLU A 27 28.83 11.14 7.54
N ALA A 28 29.10 9.99 8.18
CA ALA A 28 29.34 8.73 7.48
C ALA A 28 28.09 8.24 6.73
N SER A 29 26.91 8.38 7.36
CA SER A 29 25.65 8.03 6.70
C SER A 29 25.32 8.99 5.55
N GLY A 30 25.60 10.29 5.66
CA GLY A 30 25.37 11.25 4.58
C GLY A 30 26.14 10.95 3.28
N LYS A 31 27.36 10.41 3.36
CA LYS A 31 28.19 10.08 2.18
C LYS A 31 27.80 8.77 1.49
N ALA A 32 27.11 7.85 2.18
CA ALA A 32 26.72 6.55 1.64
C ALA A 32 25.51 6.60 0.67
N TRP A 33 24.80 7.73 0.57
CA TRP A 33 23.55 7.84 -0.21
C TRP A 33 23.65 8.67 -1.49
N GLN A 34 24.85 8.99 -1.97
CA GLN A 34 25.03 9.53 -3.33
C GLN A 34 24.96 8.40 -4.37
N MET A 35 23.82 7.72 -4.45
CA MET A 35 23.49 6.88 -5.61
C MET A 35 22.86 7.77 -6.67
N THR A 36 23.47 7.82 -7.86
CA THR A 36 22.87 8.49 -9.01
C THR A 36 21.50 7.87 -9.31
N PRO A 37 20.43 8.66 -9.46
CA PRO A 37 19.13 8.13 -9.82
C PRO A 37 19.23 7.38 -11.16
N PRO A 38 18.51 6.25 -11.33
CA PRO A 38 18.51 5.51 -12.57
C PRO A 38 18.02 6.40 -13.73
N SER A 39 18.69 6.29 -14.87
CA SER A 39 18.38 7.04 -16.08
C SER A 39 16.92 6.84 -16.49
N TYR A 40 16.17 7.94 -16.56
CA TYR A 40 14.77 7.95 -17.00
C TYR A 40 14.67 7.56 -18.48
N VAL A 41 13.80 6.60 -18.79
CA VAL A 41 13.43 6.23 -20.17
C VAL A 41 12.06 6.86 -20.46
N PRO A 42 11.95 7.81 -21.39
CA PRO A 42 10.68 8.49 -21.67
C PRO A 42 9.63 7.52 -22.23
N ILE A 43 8.42 7.62 -21.70
CA ILE A 43 7.26 6.84 -22.13
C ILE A 43 6.71 7.47 -23.43
N PRO A 44 6.48 6.69 -24.51
CA PRO A 44 5.90 7.22 -25.73
C PRO A 44 4.47 7.71 -25.50
N THR A 45 4.16 8.88 -26.05
CA THR A 45 2.86 9.53 -25.96
C THR A 45 1.78 8.68 -26.65
N PRO A 46 0.59 8.49 -26.05
CA PRO A 46 -0.48 7.72 -26.68
C PRO A 46 -0.96 8.40 -27.97
N GLN A 47 -1.03 7.64 -29.07
CA GLN A 47 -1.70 8.11 -30.27
C GLN A 47 -3.23 8.17 -30.06
N PRO A 48 -3.91 9.17 -30.63
CA PRO A 48 -5.37 9.28 -30.53
C PRO A 48 -6.05 8.08 -31.18
N ALA A 49 -7.07 7.56 -30.50
CA ALA A 49 -7.85 6.42 -30.98
C ALA A 49 -8.56 6.77 -32.30
N PRO A 50 -8.57 5.87 -33.30
CA PRO A 50 -9.34 6.07 -34.52
C PRO A 50 -10.84 6.08 -34.19
N SER A 51 -11.53 7.07 -34.75
CA SER A 51 -12.99 7.19 -34.75
C SER A 51 -13.62 5.94 -35.38
N THR A 52 -14.45 5.22 -34.63
CA THR A 52 -15.17 4.04 -35.12
C THR A 52 -16.66 4.27 -35.19
N ALA A 53 -17.17 4.17 -36.42
CA ALA A 53 -18.57 3.98 -36.75
C ALA A 53 -19.13 2.67 -36.15
N MET A 54 -20.45 2.61 -35.98
CA MET A 54 -21.15 1.47 -35.37
C MET A 54 -20.95 0.15 -36.15
N PRO A 55 -20.72 -1.00 -35.47
CA PRO A 55 -20.58 -2.28 -36.15
C PRO A 55 -21.95 -2.94 -36.42
N ARG A 56 -22.07 -3.56 -37.60
CA ARG A 56 -23.10 -4.55 -37.92
C ARG A 56 -22.92 -5.82 -37.07
N ILE A 57 -24.04 -6.43 -36.69
CA ILE A 57 -24.14 -7.69 -35.97
C ILE A 57 -23.51 -8.79 -36.84
N GLY A 58 -22.31 -9.23 -36.46
CA GLY A 58 -21.59 -10.35 -37.04
C GLY A 58 -21.28 -11.40 -35.98
N THR A 59 -21.06 -12.62 -36.44
CA THR A 59 -20.67 -13.82 -35.69
C THR A 59 -19.64 -13.55 -34.59
N VAL A 60 -19.75 -14.26 -33.45
CA VAL A 60 -18.85 -14.18 -32.29
C VAL A 60 -17.42 -14.58 -32.72
N THR A 61 -16.69 -13.64 -33.28
CA THR A 61 -15.24 -13.73 -33.49
C THR A 61 -14.59 -13.78 -32.13
N GLU A 62 -13.62 -14.70 -31.94
CA GLU A 62 -12.75 -14.76 -30.76
C GLU A 62 -12.45 -13.35 -30.27
N SER A 63 -12.96 -13.00 -29.09
CA SER A 63 -12.79 -11.67 -28.54
C SER A 63 -11.28 -11.44 -28.37
N ARG A 64 -10.71 -10.56 -29.21
CA ARG A 64 -9.32 -10.14 -29.12
C ARG A 64 -9.06 -9.77 -27.66
N LYS A 65 -8.21 -10.54 -26.96
CA LYS A 65 -7.77 -10.17 -25.61
C LYS A 65 -7.19 -8.76 -25.71
N PRO A 66 -7.70 -7.77 -24.95
CA PRO A 66 -7.14 -6.43 -24.98
C PRO A 66 -5.64 -6.51 -24.69
N SER A 67 -4.83 -5.79 -25.46
CA SER A 67 -3.39 -5.78 -25.26
C SER A 67 -3.08 -5.21 -23.87
N ILE A 68 -2.30 -5.95 -23.09
CA ILE A 68 -1.82 -5.50 -21.78
C ILE A 68 -0.83 -4.35 -22.02
N ASN A 69 -1.10 -3.18 -21.43
CA ASN A 69 -0.22 -2.02 -21.54
C ASN A 69 1.10 -2.23 -20.75
N ALA A 70 2.08 -1.35 -20.95
CA ALA A 70 3.40 -1.49 -20.31
C ALA A 70 3.33 -1.46 -18.78
N GLU A 71 2.46 -0.62 -18.20
CA GLU A 71 2.25 -0.53 -16.76
C GLU A 71 1.71 -1.85 -16.19
N ALA A 72 0.69 -2.43 -16.82
CA ALA A 72 0.13 -3.70 -16.40
C ALA A 72 1.15 -4.85 -16.56
N LYS A 73 2.02 -4.83 -17.58
CA LYS A 73 3.13 -5.80 -17.66
C LYS A 73 4.11 -5.69 -16.50
N TYR A 74 4.39 -4.47 -16.03
CA TYR A 74 5.24 -4.26 -14.85
C TYR A 74 4.62 -4.88 -13.59
N TYR A 75 3.31 -4.67 -13.38
CA TYR A 75 2.58 -5.20 -12.22
C TYR A 75 2.20 -6.70 -12.31
N LEU A 76 2.62 -7.40 -13.36
CA LEU A 76 2.64 -8.88 -13.38
C LEU A 76 3.86 -9.45 -12.66
N GLN A 77 4.94 -8.67 -12.55
CA GLN A 77 6.16 -9.13 -11.90
C GLN A 77 5.97 -9.19 -10.38
N PRO A 78 6.51 -10.22 -9.70
CA PRO A 78 6.49 -10.26 -8.25
C PRO A 78 7.34 -9.13 -7.65
N GLY A 79 6.97 -8.69 -6.45
CA GLY A 79 7.83 -7.86 -5.60
C GLY A 79 8.64 -8.71 -4.61
N LYS A 80 9.28 -8.04 -3.64
CA LYS A 80 10.15 -8.69 -2.63
C LYS A 80 9.40 -9.71 -1.77
N TYR A 81 8.21 -9.35 -1.30
CA TYR A 81 7.41 -10.15 -0.37
C TYR A 81 6.28 -10.94 -1.06
N THR A 82 6.09 -10.73 -2.37
CA THR A 82 5.06 -11.38 -3.19
C THR A 82 5.64 -12.30 -4.27
N ALA A 83 6.92 -12.67 -4.15
CA ALA A 83 7.53 -13.70 -4.97
C ALA A 83 7.06 -15.10 -4.49
N PRO A 84 6.27 -15.83 -5.29
CA PRO A 84 5.84 -17.17 -4.90
C PRO A 84 6.97 -18.18 -5.07
N ASP A 85 7.03 -19.15 -4.16
CA ASP A 85 7.78 -20.38 -4.39
C ASP A 85 7.12 -21.25 -5.49
N TYR A 86 7.71 -22.42 -5.74
CA TYR A 86 7.22 -23.33 -6.78
C TYR A 86 5.82 -23.87 -6.50
N GLU A 87 5.49 -24.16 -5.23
CA GLU A 87 4.21 -24.77 -4.86
C GLU A 87 3.04 -23.81 -5.10
N ILE A 88 3.22 -22.54 -4.72
CA ILE A 88 2.20 -21.50 -4.93
C ILE A 88 1.97 -21.25 -6.42
N LYS A 89 2.99 -21.38 -7.27
CA LYS A 89 2.84 -21.27 -8.74
C LYS A 89 1.97 -22.36 -9.34
N GLN A 90 1.82 -23.50 -8.68
CA GLN A 90 0.98 -24.61 -9.15
C GLN A 90 -0.49 -24.47 -8.73
N LEU A 91 -0.82 -23.51 -7.86
CA LEU A 91 -2.21 -23.25 -7.45
C LEU A 91 -3.03 -22.70 -8.61
N LYS A 92 -3.72 -23.60 -9.31
CA LYS A 92 -4.71 -23.24 -10.33
C LYS A 92 -6.00 -22.80 -9.65
N ILE A 93 -6.30 -21.51 -9.77
CA ILE A 93 -7.52 -20.96 -9.19
C ILE A 93 -8.68 -21.34 -10.08
N ARG A 94 -9.59 -22.13 -9.53
CA ARG A 94 -10.83 -22.48 -10.22
C ARG A 94 -11.72 -21.24 -10.24
N PRO A 95 -12.18 -20.78 -11.42
CA PRO A 95 -13.17 -19.71 -11.49
C PRO A 95 -14.41 -20.12 -10.70
N ILE A 96 -14.95 -19.19 -9.92
CA ILE A 96 -16.16 -19.43 -9.13
C ILE A 96 -17.31 -18.63 -9.72
N SER A 97 -18.50 -19.24 -9.76
CA SER A 97 -19.71 -18.60 -10.26
C SER A 97 -20.19 -17.50 -9.32
N LEU A 98 -20.95 -16.53 -9.84
CA LEU A 98 -21.51 -15.45 -9.02
C LEU A 98 -22.44 -15.92 -7.89
N GLY A 99 -23.05 -17.10 -8.03
CA GLY A 99 -23.96 -17.66 -7.03
C GLY A 99 -23.30 -18.01 -5.69
N ASP A 100 -21.96 -18.09 -5.66
CA ASP A 100 -21.19 -18.48 -4.48
C ASP A 100 -20.66 -17.28 -3.67
N VAL A 101 -20.87 -16.05 -4.14
CA VAL A 101 -20.42 -14.82 -3.45
C VAL A 101 -21.49 -14.39 -2.43
N LYS A 102 -21.07 -13.94 -1.24
CA LYS A 102 -21.99 -13.49 -0.18
C LYS A 102 -23.03 -12.49 -0.73
N PRO A 103 -24.34 -12.74 -0.53
CA PRO A 103 -25.40 -11.86 -0.99
C PRO A 103 -25.36 -10.52 -0.26
N GLY A 104 -25.56 -9.40 -0.98
CA GLY A 104 -25.72 -8.07 -0.39
C GLY A 104 -25.03 -6.92 -1.14
N ARG A 105 -24.07 -7.20 -2.01
CA ARG A 105 -23.42 -6.18 -2.84
C ARG A 105 -24.16 -6.03 -4.17
N LYS A 106 -24.43 -4.79 -4.60
CA LYS A 106 -24.77 -4.51 -6.00
C LYS A 106 -23.54 -4.84 -6.88
N VAL A 107 -23.61 -5.98 -7.56
CA VAL A 107 -22.64 -6.33 -8.59
C VAL A 107 -22.85 -5.38 -9.76
N LYS A 108 -21.78 -4.77 -10.25
CA LYS A 108 -21.90 -3.91 -11.43
C LYS A 108 -22.10 -4.79 -12.66
N PRO A 109 -22.90 -4.41 -13.67
CA PRO A 109 -23.18 -5.27 -14.82
C PRO A 109 -21.92 -5.76 -15.56
N TRP A 110 -20.84 -4.99 -15.55
CA TRP A 110 -19.56 -5.37 -16.15
C TRP A 110 -18.73 -6.36 -15.30
N GLU A 111 -19.08 -6.55 -14.03
CA GLU A 111 -18.50 -7.58 -13.15
C GLU A 111 -19.18 -8.95 -13.35
N GLU A 112 -20.31 -8.99 -14.06
CA GLU A 112 -21.06 -10.22 -14.34
C GLU A 112 -20.45 -10.99 -15.52
N ASN A 113 -20.21 -12.28 -15.33
CA ASN A 113 -19.83 -13.24 -16.39
C ASN A 113 -18.46 -13.07 -17.07
N ARG A 114 -17.50 -12.35 -16.47
CA ARG A 114 -16.09 -12.38 -16.92
C ARG A 114 -15.26 -13.41 -16.19
N LEU A 115 -14.36 -14.08 -16.92
CA LEU A 115 -13.49 -15.12 -16.38
C LEU A 115 -12.58 -14.56 -15.28
N GLU A 116 -11.98 -13.40 -15.50
CA GLU A 116 -11.04 -12.75 -14.59
C GLU A 116 -11.72 -12.35 -13.27
N PHE A 117 -12.94 -11.79 -13.34
CA PHE A 117 -13.72 -11.49 -12.14
C PHE A 117 -14.13 -12.76 -11.39
N ASN A 118 -14.42 -13.85 -12.10
CA ASN A 118 -14.69 -15.17 -11.48
C ASN A 118 -13.43 -15.79 -10.86
N GLN A 119 -12.25 -15.57 -11.45
CA GLN A 119 -10.97 -15.96 -10.86
C GLN A 119 -10.69 -15.14 -9.59
N ILE A 120 -10.96 -13.83 -9.59
CA ILE A 120 -10.81 -12.97 -8.40
C ILE A 120 -11.74 -13.43 -7.27
N ARG A 121 -12.98 -13.80 -7.57
CA ARG A 121 -13.90 -14.44 -6.60
C ARG A 121 -13.35 -15.78 -6.11
N GLY A 122 -12.71 -16.55 -6.98
CA GLY A 122 -11.94 -17.74 -6.62
C GLY A 122 -10.84 -17.47 -5.61
N ILE A 123 -10.06 -16.40 -5.82
CA ILE A 123 -9.05 -15.93 -4.87
C ILE A 123 -9.69 -15.61 -3.51
N PHE A 124 -10.82 -14.89 -3.49
CA PHE A 124 -11.50 -14.55 -2.24
C PHE A 124 -11.91 -15.78 -1.43
N LYS A 125 -12.41 -16.83 -2.09
CA LYS A 125 -12.73 -18.09 -1.41
C LYS A 125 -11.48 -18.75 -0.83
N LEU A 126 -10.37 -18.78 -1.57
CA LEU A 126 -9.11 -19.31 -1.06
C LEU A 126 -8.61 -18.51 0.15
N LEU A 127 -8.74 -17.17 0.15
CA LEU A 127 -8.39 -16.36 1.32
C LEU A 127 -9.22 -16.74 2.57
N ASP A 128 -10.51 -17.07 2.40
CA ASP A 128 -11.36 -17.57 3.50
C ASP A 128 -10.92 -18.94 4.03
N GLU A 129 -10.32 -19.77 3.18
CA GLU A 129 -9.76 -21.07 3.58
C GLU A 129 -8.44 -20.88 4.34
N PHE A 130 -7.57 -19.97 3.89
CA PHE A 130 -6.29 -19.66 4.54
C PHE A 130 -6.43 -18.92 5.87
N SER A 131 -7.44 -18.08 6.04
CA SER A 131 -7.63 -17.30 7.28
C SER A 131 -8.05 -18.15 8.48
N LYS A 132 -8.49 -19.40 8.27
CA LYS A 132 -8.89 -20.31 9.36
C LYS A 132 -7.70 -20.92 10.10
N TYR A 133 -6.50 -20.88 9.51
CA TYR A 133 -5.30 -21.42 10.11
C TYR A 133 -4.62 -20.35 10.96
N LYS A 134 -5.12 -20.15 12.19
CA LYS A 134 -4.37 -19.41 13.22
C LYS A 134 -3.42 -20.38 13.91
N LYS A 135 -2.12 -20.14 13.80
CA LYS A 135 -1.16 -20.90 14.62
C LYS A 135 -0.31 -20.05 15.56
N ASP A 136 0.06 -18.82 15.22
CA ASP A 136 0.96 -18.02 16.07
C ASP A 136 0.74 -16.51 15.90
N ASP A 137 1.03 -15.71 16.95
CA ASP A 137 1.01 -14.23 16.96
C ASP A 137 2.19 -13.62 16.17
N ASP A 138 2.67 -14.30 15.14
CA ASP A 138 3.87 -13.91 14.41
C ASP A 138 3.53 -12.76 13.45
N ASN A 139 3.65 -11.56 14.00
CA ASN A 139 3.13 -10.30 13.46
C ASN A 139 4.19 -9.54 12.65
N SER A 140 5.09 -10.26 11.99
CA SER A 140 6.21 -9.65 11.31
C SER A 140 5.81 -9.11 9.93
N TRP A 141 6.14 -7.84 9.67
CA TRP A 141 6.08 -7.23 8.34
C TRP A 141 7.04 -7.89 7.34
N ASP A 142 7.99 -8.68 7.83
CA ASP A 142 8.99 -9.35 6.99
C ASP A 142 8.57 -10.73 6.48
N LEU A 143 7.37 -11.21 6.86
CA LEU A 143 6.87 -12.48 6.33
C LEU A 143 6.71 -12.43 4.81
N THR A 144 7.35 -13.37 4.12
CA THR A 144 7.12 -13.57 2.70
C THR A 144 5.76 -14.23 2.48
N VAL A 145 5.22 -14.17 1.26
CA VAL A 145 3.98 -14.88 0.95
C VAL A 145 4.10 -16.39 1.21
N THR A 146 5.25 -17.00 0.93
CA THR A 146 5.53 -18.41 1.27
C THR A 146 5.39 -18.69 2.76
N ASP A 147 5.89 -17.80 3.62
CA ASP A 147 5.74 -17.95 5.07
C ASP A 147 4.27 -17.85 5.48
N ILE A 148 3.52 -16.92 4.87
CA ILE A 148 2.09 -16.73 5.13
C ILE A 148 1.29 -17.97 4.69
N PHE A 149 1.57 -18.57 3.53
CA PHE A 149 0.89 -19.80 3.10
C PHE A 149 1.13 -20.98 4.06
N LYS A 150 2.34 -21.09 4.63
CA LYS A 150 2.68 -22.15 5.59
C LYS A 150 2.07 -21.94 6.96
N LYS A 151 2.02 -20.69 7.44
CA LYS A 151 1.54 -20.32 8.78
C LYS A 151 0.04 -20.07 8.85
N GLY A 152 -0.58 -19.73 7.71
CA GLY A 152 -1.92 -19.17 7.62
C GLY A 152 -1.93 -17.64 7.70
N ILE A 153 -3.06 -17.05 7.34
CA ILE A 153 -3.24 -15.59 7.38
C ILE A 153 -3.72 -15.19 8.78
N ASN A 154 -3.06 -14.20 9.40
CA ASN A 154 -3.53 -13.56 10.61
C ASN A 154 -4.63 -12.53 10.28
N ASP A 155 -5.84 -12.74 10.81
CA ASP A 155 -7.01 -11.87 10.62
C ASP A 155 -6.79 -10.41 10.99
N ASN A 156 -5.83 -10.13 11.86
CA ASN A 156 -5.52 -8.77 12.30
C ASN A 156 -4.58 -8.01 11.34
N TYR A 157 -4.10 -8.64 10.26
CA TYR A 157 -3.07 -8.08 9.37
C TYR A 157 -3.54 -7.99 7.92
N CYS A 158 -4.08 -6.84 7.54
CA CYS A 158 -4.54 -6.56 6.18
C CYS A 158 -3.43 -6.70 5.12
N ASP A 159 -2.18 -6.45 5.50
CA ASP A 159 -1.00 -6.65 4.63
C ASP A 159 -0.80 -8.10 4.19
N GLN A 160 -1.02 -9.08 5.08
CA GLN A 160 -0.91 -10.50 4.72
C GLN A 160 -1.98 -10.89 3.69
N TYR A 161 -3.21 -10.43 3.88
CA TYR A 161 -4.29 -10.58 2.89
C TYR A 161 -3.92 -9.96 1.55
N GLY A 162 -3.38 -8.74 1.55
CA GLY A 162 -2.92 -8.05 0.36
C GLY A 162 -1.86 -8.84 -0.41
N ARG A 163 -0.80 -9.30 0.28
CA ARG A 163 0.30 -10.07 -0.33
C ARG A 163 -0.18 -11.40 -0.91
N VAL A 164 -1.00 -12.15 -0.17
CA VAL A 164 -1.55 -13.43 -0.66
C VAL A 164 -2.45 -13.21 -1.87
N PHE A 165 -3.36 -12.24 -1.81
CA PHE A 165 -4.25 -11.90 -2.93
C PHE A 165 -3.46 -11.55 -4.19
N ILE A 166 -2.50 -10.62 -4.07
CA ILE A 166 -1.69 -10.15 -5.20
C ILE A 166 -0.88 -11.28 -5.81
N THR A 167 -0.30 -12.13 -4.98
CA THR A 167 0.48 -13.30 -5.44
C THR A 167 -0.42 -14.23 -6.24
N LEU A 168 -1.59 -14.59 -5.70
CA LEU A 168 -2.56 -15.46 -6.35
C LEU A 168 -3.11 -14.86 -7.66
N ALA A 169 -3.36 -13.55 -7.70
CA ALA A 169 -3.80 -12.86 -8.91
C ALA A 169 -2.72 -12.91 -9.99
N ARG A 170 -1.47 -12.58 -9.66
CA ARG A 170 -0.35 -12.56 -10.60
C ARG A 170 0.01 -13.95 -11.13
N THR A 171 -0.03 -14.99 -10.30
CA THR A 171 0.20 -16.37 -10.77
C THR A 171 -0.87 -16.84 -11.75
N ASN A 172 -2.06 -16.21 -11.72
CA ASN A 172 -3.15 -16.45 -12.68
C ASN A 172 -3.15 -15.44 -13.84
N GLY A 173 -2.07 -14.67 -14.01
CA GLY A 173 -1.89 -13.74 -15.12
C GLY A 173 -2.68 -12.43 -14.99
N ILE A 174 -3.18 -12.09 -13.80
CA ILE A 174 -3.91 -10.85 -13.53
C ILE A 174 -2.93 -9.81 -12.96
N PRO A 175 -2.60 -8.74 -13.71
CA PRO A 175 -1.76 -7.67 -13.21
C PRO A 175 -2.40 -7.03 -11.98
N THR A 176 -1.61 -6.81 -10.92
CA THR A 176 -2.15 -6.29 -9.66
C THR A 176 -1.21 -5.29 -9.00
N LYS A 177 -1.74 -4.17 -8.49
CA LYS A 177 -1.03 -3.21 -7.63
C LYS A 177 -1.33 -3.48 -6.16
N TYR A 178 -0.32 -3.31 -5.32
CA TYR A 178 -0.48 -3.15 -3.88
C TYR A 178 -0.76 -1.67 -3.57
N LEU A 179 -1.78 -1.39 -2.78
CA LEU A 179 -2.16 -0.02 -2.40
C LEU A 179 -2.17 0.12 -0.88
N GLN A 180 -1.50 1.14 -0.36
CA GLN A 180 -1.57 1.48 1.05
C GLN A 180 -2.39 2.75 1.23
N ALA A 181 -3.36 2.70 2.15
CA ALA A 181 -4.31 3.77 2.38
C ALA A 181 -4.45 4.08 3.87
N TYR A 182 -4.84 5.31 4.18
CA TYR A 182 -5.29 5.70 5.52
C TYR A 182 -6.82 5.81 5.52
N ASN A 183 -7.46 5.22 6.52
CA ASN A 183 -8.91 5.37 6.70
C ASN A 183 -9.26 6.84 7.00
N LYS A 184 -10.38 7.33 6.45
CA LYS A 184 -10.84 8.71 6.63
C LYS A 184 -11.06 9.07 8.10
N ASN A 185 -11.53 8.11 8.91
CA ASN A 185 -11.69 8.32 10.36
C ASN A 185 -10.40 8.73 11.06
N TRP A 186 -9.24 8.40 10.49
CA TRP A 186 -7.94 8.88 10.94
C TRP A 186 -7.68 10.32 10.46
N ALA A 187 -7.91 10.61 9.17
CA ALA A 187 -7.72 11.95 8.60
C ALA A 187 -8.59 13.04 9.26
N ASP A 188 -9.80 12.66 9.69
CA ASP A 188 -10.75 13.59 10.29
C ASP A 188 -10.50 13.86 11.79
N GLY A 189 -9.53 13.17 12.43
CA GLY A 189 -9.09 13.45 13.81
C GLY A 189 -10.17 13.35 14.90
N GLN A 190 -11.34 12.77 14.61
CA GLN A 190 -12.54 12.99 15.42
C GLN A 190 -12.70 12.11 16.64
N LYS A 191 -11.90 11.04 16.82
CA LYS A 191 -11.83 10.37 18.12
C LYS A 191 -10.81 11.10 19.00
N LYS A 192 -11.29 12.19 19.58
CA LYS A 192 -10.66 13.00 20.65
C LYS A 192 -10.16 12.08 21.78
N ASN A 193 -8.93 11.57 21.69
CA ASN A 193 -8.02 11.17 22.79
C ASN A 193 -6.95 10.11 22.42
N ASN A 194 -6.97 9.51 21.22
CA ASN A 194 -5.89 8.59 20.80
C ASN A 194 -4.95 9.27 19.79
N CYS A 195 -4.09 10.16 20.30
CA CYS A 195 -2.98 10.77 19.55
C CYS A 195 -1.83 9.78 19.31
N TRP A 196 -2.01 8.50 19.61
CA TRP A 196 -1.00 7.49 19.42
C TRP A 196 -0.98 7.07 17.95
N PHE A 197 0.19 7.21 17.33
CA PHE A 197 0.55 6.54 16.08
C PHE A 197 0.34 5.01 16.13
N GLY A 198 0.03 4.42 17.29
CA GLY A 198 -0.33 3.01 17.43
C GLY A 198 -1.70 2.62 16.85
N ASP A 199 -2.62 3.57 16.68
CA ASP A 199 -3.96 3.34 16.11
C ASP A 199 -4.11 3.92 14.69
N THR A 200 -3.00 4.20 13.97
CA THR A 200 -3.08 4.48 12.54
C THR A 200 -3.73 3.28 11.86
N GLN A 201 -5.03 3.39 11.56
CA GLN A 201 -5.78 2.40 10.79
C GLN A 201 -5.40 2.54 9.32
N GLY A 202 -4.14 2.20 9.03
CA GLY A 202 -3.72 1.90 7.68
C GLY A 202 -4.51 0.69 7.20
N HIS A 203 -4.92 0.71 5.94
CA HIS A 203 -5.54 -0.44 5.29
C HIS A 203 -4.83 -0.73 3.99
N VAL A 204 -4.79 -2.01 3.65
CA VAL A 204 -4.20 -2.49 2.40
C VAL A 204 -5.32 -2.81 1.44
N TYR A 205 -5.28 -2.15 0.30
CA TYR A 205 -6.12 -2.43 -0.86
C TYR A 205 -5.25 -3.01 -1.97
N ALA A 206 -5.90 -3.48 -3.02
CA ALA A 206 -5.26 -3.86 -4.27
C ALA A 206 -6.00 -3.23 -5.45
N GLN A 207 -5.33 -3.15 -6.59
CA GLN A 207 -5.96 -2.83 -7.88
C GLN A 207 -5.63 -3.92 -8.88
N VAL A 208 -6.62 -4.46 -9.57
CA VAL A 208 -6.44 -5.50 -10.60
C VAL A 208 -6.70 -4.92 -11.99
N TYR A 209 -5.91 -5.30 -12.98
CA TYR A 209 -6.09 -4.87 -14.37
C TYR A 209 -6.95 -5.88 -15.13
N VAL A 210 -8.18 -5.50 -15.48
CA VAL A 210 -9.14 -6.33 -16.21
C VAL A 210 -9.77 -5.48 -17.31
N ASP A 211 -9.81 -6.02 -18.53
CA ASP A 211 -10.41 -5.35 -19.70
C ASP A 211 -9.91 -3.92 -19.93
N GLY A 212 -8.60 -3.71 -19.82
CA GLY A 212 -7.99 -2.41 -20.07
C GLY A 212 -8.10 -1.40 -18.92
N ASN A 213 -8.70 -1.78 -17.79
CA ASN A 213 -9.01 -0.88 -16.69
C ASN A 213 -8.52 -1.42 -15.34
N TRP A 214 -8.17 -0.52 -14.43
CA TRP A 214 -7.82 -0.84 -13.04
C TRP A 214 -9.09 -0.86 -12.17
N HIS A 215 -9.30 -1.97 -11.47
CA HIS A 215 -10.45 -2.15 -10.56
C HIS A 215 -9.96 -2.33 -9.13
N GLY A 216 -10.55 -1.60 -8.19
CA GLY A 216 -10.18 -1.67 -6.78
C GLY A 216 -10.67 -2.96 -6.12
N VAL A 217 -9.87 -3.50 -5.20
CA VAL A 217 -10.18 -4.67 -4.39
C VAL A 217 -9.76 -4.42 -2.95
N ASP A 218 -10.58 -4.85 -2.02
CA ASP A 218 -10.26 -5.00 -0.60
C ASP A 218 -10.11 -6.50 -0.29
N PRO A 219 -8.87 -7.03 -0.26
CA PRO A 219 -8.60 -8.44 0.01
C PRO A 219 -9.08 -8.89 1.39
N THR A 220 -8.99 -8.01 2.39
CA THR A 220 -9.42 -8.30 3.76
C THR A 220 -10.94 -8.42 3.84
N GLN A 221 -11.68 -7.61 3.09
CA GLN A 221 -13.14 -7.70 3.05
C GLN A 221 -13.68 -8.57 1.91
N ARG A 222 -12.81 -9.20 1.12
CA ARG A 222 -13.17 -10.08 -0.01
C ARG A 222 -14.13 -9.42 -1.00
N LYS A 223 -13.89 -8.16 -1.33
CA LYS A 223 -14.83 -7.38 -2.14
C LYS A 223 -14.10 -6.43 -3.08
N PHE A 224 -14.75 -6.08 -4.18
CA PHE A 224 -14.31 -4.96 -5.02
C PHE A 224 -14.56 -3.62 -4.31
N VAL A 225 -13.82 -2.57 -4.63
CA VAL A 225 -14.05 -1.23 -4.09
C VAL A 225 -13.89 -0.20 -5.19
N ASP A 226 -14.58 0.91 -5.06
CA ASP A 226 -14.46 2.02 -6.00
C ASP A 226 -13.30 2.90 -5.55
N ILE A 227 -12.27 2.96 -6.39
CA ILE A 227 -11.09 3.80 -6.18
C ILE A 227 -11.08 4.85 -7.28
N THR A 228 -11.18 6.12 -6.89
CA THR A 228 -11.16 7.23 -7.84
C THR A 228 -9.75 7.43 -8.42
N ASP A 229 -9.67 8.17 -9.52
CA ASP A 229 -8.41 8.67 -10.10
C ASP A 229 -7.56 9.48 -9.11
N LYS A 230 -8.19 10.07 -8.09
CA LYS A 230 -7.53 10.79 -6.99
C LYS A 230 -7.08 9.88 -5.84
N GLY A 231 -7.19 8.56 -6.00
CA GLY A 231 -6.83 7.59 -4.97
C GLY A 231 -7.80 7.53 -3.79
N GLN A 232 -9.04 7.98 -3.95
CA GLN A 232 -10.05 7.93 -2.88
C GLN A 232 -10.80 6.60 -2.97
N VAL A 233 -10.81 5.84 -1.89
CA VAL A 233 -11.63 4.62 -1.77
C VAL A 233 -13.01 5.02 -1.26
N LEU A 234 -14.04 4.69 -2.02
CA LEU A 234 -15.42 5.04 -1.69
C LEU A 234 -16.16 3.88 -0.99
N ASP A 235 -17.05 4.22 -0.06
CA ASP A 235 -18.02 3.29 0.51
C ASP A 235 -19.19 3.01 -0.45
N GLU A 236 -20.12 2.14 -0.04
CA GLU A 236 -21.30 1.77 -0.85
C GLU A 236 -22.27 2.93 -1.12
N LYS A 237 -22.15 4.02 -0.36
CA LYS A 237 -22.95 5.26 -0.52
C LYS A 237 -22.20 6.31 -1.34
N GLY A 238 -20.98 6.02 -1.80
CA GLY A 238 -20.13 6.94 -2.54
C GLY A 238 -19.36 7.94 -1.67
N ASN A 239 -19.35 7.79 -0.34
CA ASN A 239 -18.54 8.64 0.53
C ASN A 239 -17.10 8.15 0.55
N ILE A 240 -16.16 9.08 0.70
CA ILE A 240 -14.74 8.74 0.91
C ILE A 240 -14.61 7.95 2.22
N ASN A 241 -14.09 6.72 2.14
CA ASN A 241 -13.79 5.85 3.26
C ASN A 241 -12.29 5.80 3.58
N ALA A 242 -11.44 5.86 2.56
CA ALA A 242 -9.97 5.87 2.73
C ALA A 242 -9.30 6.67 1.60
N ILE A 243 -8.03 7.04 1.83
CA ILE A 243 -7.19 7.73 0.84
C ILE A 243 -5.92 6.91 0.64
N VAL A 244 -5.70 6.46 -0.58
CA VAL A 244 -4.47 5.80 -1.02
C VAL A 244 -3.35 6.83 -1.04
N TYR A 245 -2.25 6.52 -0.37
CA TYR A 245 -1.08 7.39 -0.29
C TYR A 245 0.18 6.75 -0.92
N ALA A 246 0.16 5.44 -1.18
CA ALA A 246 1.24 4.74 -1.84
C ALA A 246 0.72 3.56 -2.69
N GLU A 247 1.40 3.30 -3.81
CA GLU A 247 1.18 2.15 -4.67
C GLU A 247 2.52 1.47 -5.01
N GLY A 248 2.53 0.15 -5.19
CA GLY A 248 3.75 -0.62 -5.46
C GLY A 248 3.44 -2.06 -5.91
N ARG A 249 4.46 -2.87 -6.18
CA ARG A 249 4.22 -4.30 -6.45
C ARG A 249 3.90 -5.06 -5.16
N ASP A 250 4.46 -4.63 -4.04
CA ASP A 250 4.08 -5.03 -2.69
C ASP A 250 4.54 -3.99 -1.66
N SER A 251 4.37 -4.31 -0.38
CA SER A 251 4.82 -3.48 0.73
C SER A 251 6.31 -3.15 0.71
N GLY A 252 7.16 -4.02 0.15
CA GLY A 252 8.62 -3.81 0.11
C GLY A 252 9.02 -2.68 -0.81
N ASP A 253 8.23 -2.43 -1.87
CA ASP A 253 8.41 -1.26 -2.75
C ASP A 253 8.01 0.04 -2.04
N ILE A 254 7.14 -0.02 -1.01
CA ILE A 254 6.53 1.16 -0.36
C ILE A 254 7.23 1.55 0.95
N LEU A 255 7.64 0.56 1.75
CA LEU A 255 8.23 0.76 3.08
C LEU A 255 9.43 1.73 3.12
N PRO A 256 10.35 1.76 2.13
CA PRO A 256 11.41 2.76 2.10
C PRO A 256 10.90 4.20 2.06
N TYR A 257 9.76 4.44 1.39
CA TYR A 257 9.15 5.77 1.29
C TYR A 257 8.46 6.18 2.59
N ILE A 258 7.78 5.25 3.27
CA ILE A 258 7.11 5.52 4.55
C ILE A 258 8.13 5.79 5.65
N ASN A 259 9.18 4.95 5.75
CA ASN A 259 10.24 5.16 6.73
C ASN A 259 10.92 6.50 6.51
N ARG A 260 11.16 6.89 5.26
CA ARG A 260 11.68 8.22 4.92
C ARG A 260 10.73 9.33 5.39
N TRP A 261 9.42 9.21 5.16
CA TRP A 261 8.44 10.22 5.57
C TRP A 261 8.31 10.35 7.09
N CYS A 262 8.28 9.23 7.81
CA CYS A 262 8.27 9.21 9.27
C CYS A 262 9.56 9.82 9.84
N LEU A 263 10.73 9.47 9.27
CA LEU A 263 12.02 9.99 9.71
C LEU A 263 12.19 11.48 9.38
N GLU A 264 11.75 11.94 8.20
CA GLU A 264 11.79 13.35 7.82
C GLU A 264 10.81 14.17 8.65
N GLY A 265 9.58 13.67 8.89
CA GLY A 265 8.62 14.30 9.80
C GLY A 265 9.14 14.41 11.24
N LEU A 266 9.80 13.37 11.75
CA LEU A 266 10.47 13.40 13.06
C LEU A 266 11.61 14.42 13.12
N ARG A 267 12.41 14.55 12.05
CA ARG A 267 13.48 15.57 11.96
C ARG A 267 12.94 17.00 12.07
N TYR A 268 11.80 17.28 11.42
CA TYR A 268 11.12 18.57 11.55
C TYR A 268 10.56 18.83 12.96
N HIS A 269 10.19 17.78 13.70
CA HIS A 269 9.72 17.90 15.07
C HIS A 269 10.86 18.06 16.10
N THR A 270 12.03 17.47 15.87
CA THR A 270 13.20 17.65 16.75
C THR A 270 13.88 19.02 16.61
N ALA A 271 13.63 19.74 15.50
CA ALA A 271 14.18 21.08 15.26
C ALA A 271 13.40 22.21 15.94
N ILE A 272 12.28 21.91 16.62
CA ILE A 272 11.51 22.87 17.42
C ILE A 272 11.61 22.44 18.89
N PRO A 273 12.55 23.01 19.67
CA PRO A 273 12.66 22.73 21.09
C PRO A 273 11.37 23.15 21.80
N GLY A 274 10.61 22.18 22.31
CA GLY A 274 9.35 22.42 23.04
C GLY A 274 8.14 21.59 22.56
N LEU A 275 8.24 20.89 21.43
CA LEU A 275 7.16 20.06 20.90
C LEU A 275 7.15 18.62 21.46
N LEU A 276 7.48 18.48 22.74
CA LEU A 276 7.36 17.23 23.51
C LEU A 276 6.63 17.53 24.82
N LEU A 277 5.45 18.13 24.69
CA LEU A 277 4.53 18.31 25.79
C LEU A 277 3.14 17.92 25.32
N CYS A 278 2.76 16.69 25.66
CA CYS A 278 1.36 16.33 25.87
C CYS A 278 1.03 16.64 27.35
N PRO A 279 0.62 17.87 27.67
CA PRO A 279 -0.37 18.02 28.72
C PRO A 279 -1.51 18.93 28.26
N GLY A 280 -2.70 18.36 28.15
CA GLY A 280 -3.95 19.12 28.20
C GLY A 280 -4.89 18.95 27.00
N LYS A 281 -6.17 18.82 27.34
CA LYS A 281 -7.44 18.67 26.59
C LYS A 281 -7.66 19.41 25.26
N LYS A 282 -6.68 20.09 24.66
CA LYS A 282 -6.85 20.74 23.36
C LYS A 282 -6.04 19.98 22.32
N GLY A 283 -6.74 19.33 21.39
CA GLY A 283 -6.14 18.62 20.26
C GLY A 283 -5.35 19.55 19.34
N PRO A 284 -4.68 18.99 18.31
CA PRO A 284 -3.85 19.76 17.39
C PRO A 284 -4.66 20.87 16.71
N ASP A 285 -4.05 22.04 16.54
CA ASP A 285 -4.73 23.15 15.88
C ASP A 285 -4.84 22.91 14.37
N LYS A 286 -5.67 23.74 13.71
CA LYS A 286 -5.94 23.66 12.27
C LYS A 286 -4.68 23.80 11.42
N ASN A 287 -3.63 24.45 11.92
CA ASN A 287 -2.37 24.68 11.21
C ASN A 287 -1.47 23.43 11.25
N GLN A 288 -1.47 22.67 12.35
CA GLN A 288 -0.76 21.39 12.46
C GLN A 288 -1.33 20.32 11.50
N LEU A 289 -2.67 20.26 11.37
CA LEU A 289 -3.32 19.37 10.42
C LEU A 289 -3.08 19.80 8.96
N MET A 290 -3.06 21.12 8.71
CA MET A 290 -2.73 21.67 7.39
C MET A 290 -1.27 21.42 7.00
N MET A 291 -0.33 21.36 7.94
CA MET A 291 1.08 21.09 7.64
C MET A 291 1.31 19.63 7.22
N MET A 292 0.64 18.67 7.86
CA MET A 292 0.65 17.26 7.43
C MET A 292 0.00 17.06 6.05
N MET A 293 -1.08 17.79 5.74
CA MET A 293 -1.72 17.77 4.42
C MET A 293 -0.97 18.61 3.36
N ALA A 294 -0.24 19.65 3.77
CA ALA A 294 0.59 20.47 2.90
C ALA A 294 1.91 19.78 2.55
N CYS A 295 2.33 18.75 3.28
CA CYS A 295 3.42 17.86 2.87
C CYS A 295 2.96 16.78 1.86
N SER A 296 1.65 16.50 1.75
CA SER A 296 1.12 15.51 0.77
C SER A 296 0.72 16.13 -0.58
N LYS A 297 0.30 17.40 -0.61
CA LYS A 297 -0.06 18.12 -1.86
C LYS A 297 1.10 18.38 -2.85
N PRO A 298 2.31 18.80 -2.40
CA PRO A 298 3.45 18.95 -3.28
C PRO A 298 3.85 17.61 -3.90
N LEU A 299 3.68 16.49 -3.20
CA LEU A 299 4.01 15.15 -3.72
C LEU A 299 3.00 14.61 -4.74
N GLN A 300 1.69 14.90 -4.60
CA GLN A 300 0.75 14.65 -5.71
C GLN A 300 1.07 15.52 -6.93
N THR A 301 1.73 16.65 -6.77
CA THR A 301 2.14 17.51 -7.90
C THR A 301 3.49 17.05 -8.46
N ILE A 302 4.44 16.64 -7.62
CA ILE A 302 5.79 16.18 -8.02
C ILE A 302 5.72 14.79 -8.67
N LEU A 303 5.00 13.82 -8.08
CA LEU A 303 4.81 12.48 -8.67
C LEU A 303 3.92 12.48 -9.92
N TRP A 304 3.15 13.56 -10.16
CA TRP A 304 2.27 13.71 -11.32
C TRP A 304 2.85 14.63 -12.40
N GLN A 305 3.75 15.56 -12.04
CA GLN A 305 4.57 16.31 -13.00
C GLN A 305 5.73 15.47 -13.55
N GLU A 306 6.23 14.48 -12.80
CA GLU A 306 7.23 13.51 -13.31
C GLU A 306 6.63 12.41 -14.21
N LYS A 307 5.29 12.32 -14.32
CA LYS A 307 4.56 11.38 -15.20
C LYS A 307 4.03 12.00 -16.51
N ARG A 308 4.38 13.26 -16.84
CA ARG A 308 4.06 13.91 -18.13
C ARG A 308 5.29 14.13 -18.98
#